data_AF-A0A3P7D648-F1
#
_entry.id   AF-A0A3P7D648-F1
#
_cell.length_a   1.000
_cell.length_b   1.000
_cell.length_c   1.000
_cell.angle_alpha   90.00
_cell.angle_beta   90.00
_cell.angle_gamma   90.00
#
_symmetry.space_group_name_H-M   'P 1'
#
loop_
_entity.id
_entity.type
_entity.pdbx_description
1 polymer ?
#
loop_
_entity_poly.entity_id
_entity_poly.type
_entity_poly.pdbx_seq_one_letter_code
_entity_poly.pdbx_strand_id
1 'polypeptide(L)'
;MHSPDFHENQAKFSVPGSRTPGHQENNCFCSVNINIGPGDCEWFAVPEQYWGAVYRLVELHGVDYFTGAWWPDLEELRRERIPLYRFIQRPGDLVWINSGSVHWVQAIGWCNNIAYNVGPLTARQYQLALERYEFNRLCGIKSIVPLMHLSWQIAKNMKVADRNFFELVRSVAVVPTSTQLLHKPSGYWGEVGVNIVPTQQVNSHTSRRCAHHPYL
;
A
#
# COMPACT_ATOMS: atom_id res chain seq x y z
N MET A 1 -11.75 11.27 -0.62
CA MET A 1 -11.18 10.15 -1.40
C MET A 1 -11.83 8.84 -1.05
N HIS A 2 -12.85 8.47 -1.82
CA HIS A 2 -12.80 7.16 -2.48
C HIS A 2 -11.39 7.03 -3.06
N SER A 3 -10.67 5.98 -2.70
CA SER A 3 -9.42 5.61 -3.38
C SER A 3 -9.83 4.54 -4.38
N PRO A 4 -10.28 4.92 -5.59
CA PRO A 4 -10.84 3.97 -6.56
C PRO A 4 -9.87 2.82 -6.80
N ASP A 5 -8.57 3.11 -6.83
CA ASP A 5 -7.54 2.09 -7.07
C ASP A 5 -7.33 1.09 -5.92
N PHE A 6 -7.87 1.34 -4.73
CA PHE A 6 -7.57 0.52 -3.54
C PHE A 6 -8.77 -0.27 -3.03
N HIS A 7 -9.97 0.31 -3.06
CA HIS A 7 -11.19 -0.35 -2.57
C HIS A 7 -12.19 -0.69 -3.68
N GLU A 8 -11.97 -0.23 -4.91
CA GLU A 8 -12.84 -0.56 -6.04
C GLU A 8 -12.17 -1.61 -6.92
N ASN A 9 -13.00 -2.45 -7.54
CA ASN A 9 -12.53 -3.45 -8.48
C ASN A 9 -11.92 -2.75 -9.70
N GLN A 10 -10.64 -3.02 -9.96
CA GLN A 10 -10.00 -2.62 -11.21
C GLN A 10 -10.17 -3.73 -12.24
N ALA A 11 -10.59 -3.36 -13.45
CA ALA A 11 -10.62 -4.26 -14.60
C ALA A 11 -9.46 -3.92 -15.55
N LYS A 12 -8.67 -4.93 -15.93
CA LYS A 12 -7.61 -4.82 -16.94
C LYS A 12 -7.99 -5.62 -18.17
N PHE A 13 -7.93 -5.01 -19.35
CA PHE A 13 -8.12 -5.66 -20.64
C PHE A 13 -6.76 -5.78 -21.31
N SER A 14 -6.30 -7.01 -21.59
CA SER A 14 -4.92 -7.27 -21.97
C SER A 14 -4.82 -8.04 -23.28
N VAL A 15 -3.78 -7.72 -24.06
CA VAL A 15 -3.34 -8.47 -25.24
C VAL A 15 -1.99 -9.12 -24.94
N PRO A 16 -1.52 -10.11 -25.72
CA PRO A 16 -0.20 -10.70 -25.54
C PRO A 16 0.90 -9.64 -25.44
N GLY A 17 1.71 -9.70 -24.38
CA GLY A 17 2.77 -8.74 -24.11
C GLY A 17 2.35 -7.50 -23.31
N SER A 18 1.06 -7.30 -23.00
CA SER A 18 0.63 -6.29 -22.02
C SER A 18 1.30 -6.55 -20.67
N ARG A 19 1.94 -5.54 -20.10
CA ARG A 19 2.74 -5.66 -18.86
C ARG A 19 2.23 -4.75 -17.76
N THR A 20 2.17 -5.28 -16.54
CA THR A 20 2.18 -4.49 -15.32
C THR A 20 3.62 -4.52 -14.79
N PRO A 21 4.32 -3.36 -14.71
CA PRO A 21 5.71 -3.32 -14.25
C PRO A 21 5.84 -3.71 -12.78
N GLY A 22 7.08 -3.87 -12.34
CA GLY A 22 7.41 -4.18 -10.96
C GLY A 22 6.89 -3.13 -9.99
N HIS A 23 6.27 -3.59 -8.91
CA HIS A 23 5.79 -2.73 -7.83
C HIS A 23 5.52 -3.55 -6.56
N GLN A 24 5.26 -2.83 -5.47
CA GLN A 24 4.52 -3.35 -4.31
C GLN A 24 3.18 -2.62 -4.25
N GLU A 25 2.17 -3.30 -3.70
CA GLU A 25 0.86 -2.70 -3.49
C GLU A 25 0.92 -1.46 -2.58
N ASN A 26 -0.07 -0.58 -2.75
CA ASN A 26 -0.19 0.63 -1.95
C ASN A 26 -0.21 0.30 -0.45
N ASN A 27 0.70 0.95 0.30
CA ASN A 27 0.89 0.70 1.73
C ASN A 27 1.06 -0.81 2.07
N CYS A 28 1.68 -1.59 1.18
CA CYS A 28 1.95 -3.02 1.37
C CYS A 28 0.71 -3.87 1.73
N PHE A 29 -0.49 -3.46 1.28
CA PHE A 29 -1.68 -4.30 1.42
C PHE A 29 -1.60 -5.55 0.56
N CYS A 30 -2.37 -6.57 0.93
CA CYS A 30 -2.54 -7.72 0.05
C CYS A 30 -3.35 -7.34 -1.18
N SER A 31 -3.25 -8.17 -2.22
CA SER A 31 -4.01 -8.02 -3.46
C SER A 31 -4.62 -9.34 -3.87
N VAL A 32 -5.84 -9.28 -4.39
CA VAL A 32 -6.54 -10.39 -5.02
C VAL A 32 -6.61 -10.08 -6.51
N ASN A 33 -6.21 -11.04 -7.34
CA ASN A 33 -6.37 -10.94 -8.79
C ASN A 33 -7.01 -12.21 -9.34
N ILE A 34 -8.02 -12.05 -10.19
CA ILE A 34 -8.71 -13.16 -10.87
C ILE A 34 -8.53 -12.96 -12.38
N ASN A 35 -8.00 -13.98 -13.06
CA ASN A 35 -7.94 -14.00 -14.51
C ASN A 35 -9.28 -14.49 -15.07
N ILE A 36 -9.93 -13.67 -15.89
CA ILE A 36 -11.19 -14.00 -16.56
C ILE A 36 -10.94 -14.82 -17.83
N GLY A 37 -9.74 -14.71 -18.42
CA GLY A 37 -9.37 -15.38 -19.67
C GLY A 37 -9.83 -14.66 -20.94
N PRO A 38 -9.76 -15.35 -22.10
CA PRO A 38 -9.43 -16.77 -22.28
C PRO A 38 -7.93 -17.11 -22.21
N GLY A 39 -7.05 -16.12 -22.33
CA GLY A 39 -5.60 -16.30 -22.27
C GLY A 39 -5.04 -16.37 -20.85
N ASP A 40 -3.79 -16.80 -20.77
CA ASP A 40 -3.04 -16.91 -19.52
C ASP A 40 -2.28 -15.61 -19.19
N CYS A 41 -2.00 -15.41 -17.89
CA CYS A 41 -1.03 -14.44 -17.41
C CYS A 41 0.20 -15.15 -16.83
N GLU A 42 1.38 -14.58 -17.02
CA GLU A 42 2.60 -14.98 -16.32
C GLU A 42 2.90 -14.00 -15.19
N TRP A 43 3.11 -14.56 -14.00
CA TRP A 43 3.40 -13.81 -12.78
C TRP A 43 4.82 -14.07 -12.32
N PHE A 44 5.39 -13.01 -11.76
CA PHE A 44 6.69 -13.00 -11.13
C PHE A 44 6.57 -12.31 -9.78
N ALA A 45 7.12 -12.92 -8.73
CA ALA A 45 7.07 -12.35 -7.40
C ALA A 45 8.35 -12.61 -6.61
N VAL A 46 8.74 -11.63 -5.81
CA VAL A 46 9.84 -11.67 -4.86
C VAL A 46 9.27 -11.45 -3.45
N PRO A 47 9.68 -12.26 -2.45
CA PRO A 47 9.23 -12.08 -1.08
C PRO A 47 9.51 -10.68 -0.54
N GLU A 48 8.61 -10.19 0.31
CA GLU A 48 8.71 -8.86 0.91
C GLU A 48 10.10 -8.59 1.51
N GLN A 49 10.72 -9.56 2.18
CA GLN A 49 12.01 -9.36 2.86
C GLN A 49 13.15 -8.91 1.91
N TYR A 50 13.01 -9.14 0.61
CA TYR A 50 13.99 -8.76 -0.41
C TYR A 50 13.65 -7.44 -1.11
N TRP A 51 12.56 -6.74 -0.72
CA TRP A 51 12.14 -5.49 -1.38
C TRP A 51 13.26 -4.43 -1.36
N GLY A 52 14.04 -4.33 -0.28
CA GLY A 52 15.16 -3.41 -0.19
C GLY A 52 16.32 -3.76 -1.12
N ALA A 53 16.51 -5.03 -1.48
CA ALA A 53 17.50 -5.44 -2.47
C ALA A 53 17.03 -5.10 -3.89
N VAL A 54 15.75 -5.35 -4.20
CA VAL A 54 15.16 -4.95 -5.48
C VAL A 54 15.16 -3.43 -5.65
N TYR A 55 14.81 -2.70 -4.58
CA TYR A 55 14.90 -1.23 -4.53
C TYR A 55 16.29 -0.74 -4.97
N ARG A 56 17.36 -1.25 -4.35
CA ARG A 56 18.73 -0.86 -4.72
C ARG A 56 19.10 -1.16 -6.16
N LEU A 57 18.63 -2.29 -6.71
CA LEU A 57 18.89 -2.63 -8.11
C LEU A 57 18.19 -1.65 -9.05
N VAL A 58 16.92 -1.35 -8.80
CA VAL A 58 16.15 -0.42 -9.62
C VAL A 58 16.78 0.98 -9.61
N GLU A 59 17.18 1.46 -8.44
CA GLU A 59 17.88 2.76 -8.30
C GLU A 59 19.27 2.75 -8.97
N LEU A 60 20.00 1.63 -8.92
CA LEU A 60 21.31 1.48 -9.59
C LEU A 60 21.18 1.62 -11.12
N HIS A 61 20.05 1.20 -11.68
CA HIS A 61 19.73 1.38 -13.10
C HIS A 61 19.14 2.77 -13.42
N GLY A 62 19.10 3.69 -12.44
CA GLY A 62 18.64 5.06 -12.64
C GLY A 62 17.13 5.21 -12.83
N VAL A 63 16.34 4.25 -12.34
CA VAL A 63 14.88 4.29 -12.36
C VAL A 63 14.37 4.46 -10.93
N ASP A 64 13.35 5.30 -10.73
CA ASP A 64 12.71 5.47 -9.42
C ASP A 64 11.87 4.23 -9.09
N TYR A 65 12.10 3.63 -7.92
CA TYR A 65 11.41 2.40 -7.53
C TYR A 65 9.88 2.53 -7.39
N PHE A 66 9.37 3.69 -6.98
CA PHE A 66 7.96 3.85 -6.62
C PHE A 66 7.10 4.40 -7.74
N THR A 67 7.68 5.21 -8.60
CA THR A 67 6.99 5.95 -9.67
C THR A 67 7.47 5.55 -11.06
N GLY A 68 8.66 4.94 -11.16
CA GLY A 68 9.19 4.43 -12.41
C GLY A 68 8.53 3.13 -12.86
N ALA A 69 8.58 2.88 -14.17
CA ALA A 69 8.20 1.61 -14.75
C ALA A 69 9.45 0.75 -14.97
N TRP A 70 9.61 -0.29 -14.17
CA TRP A 70 10.77 -1.19 -14.22
C TRP A 70 10.33 -2.65 -14.40
N TRP A 71 11.18 -3.42 -15.08
CA TRP A 71 10.98 -4.85 -15.32
C TRP A 71 12.28 -5.58 -14.97
N PRO A 72 12.35 -6.34 -13.86
CA PRO A 72 13.60 -6.93 -13.40
C PRO A 72 14.22 -7.93 -14.38
N ASP A 73 15.55 -7.87 -14.52
CA ASP A 73 16.33 -8.92 -15.17
C ASP A 73 16.44 -10.13 -14.23
N LEU A 74 15.92 -11.28 -14.68
CA LEU A 74 15.89 -12.50 -13.88
C LEU A 74 17.30 -13.04 -13.59
N GLU A 75 18.26 -12.81 -14.50
CA GLU A 75 19.64 -13.25 -14.32
C GLU A 75 20.36 -12.37 -13.29
N GLU A 76 20.04 -11.07 -13.26
CA GLU A 76 20.52 -10.17 -12.20
C GLU A 76 19.95 -10.55 -10.84
N LEU A 77 18.64 -10.80 -10.74
CA LEU A 77 18.03 -11.29 -9.49
C LEU A 77 18.71 -12.60 -9.02
N ARG A 78 19.00 -13.52 -9.94
CA ARG A 78 19.70 -14.77 -9.64
C ARG A 78 21.12 -14.53 -9.14
N ARG A 79 21.88 -13.63 -9.78
CA ARG A 79 23.24 -13.25 -9.38
C ARG A 79 23.27 -12.65 -7.97
N GLU A 80 22.31 -11.80 -7.67
CA GLU A 80 22.13 -11.17 -6.35
C GLU A 80 21.46 -12.09 -5.32
N ARG A 81 21.20 -13.36 -5.68
CA ARG A 81 20.58 -14.38 -4.82
C ARG A 81 19.21 -13.96 -4.26
N ILE A 82 18.46 -13.19 -5.04
CA ILE A 82 17.08 -12.81 -4.74
C ILE A 82 16.15 -13.93 -5.22
N PRO A 83 15.38 -14.59 -4.33
CA PRO A 83 14.49 -15.67 -4.72
C PRO A 83 13.32 -15.14 -5.55
N LEU A 84 12.95 -15.90 -6.58
CA LEU A 84 11.90 -15.56 -7.53
C LEU A 84 10.87 -16.68 -7.61
N TYR A 85 9.60 -16.34 -7.40
CA TYR A 85 8.46 -17.15 -7.78
C TYR A 85 8.04 -16.77 -9.20
N ARG A 86 7.86 -17.78 -10.07
CA ARG A 86 7.38 -17.60 -11.44
C ARG A 86 6.32 -18.65 -11.73
N PHE A 87 5.14 -18.23 -12.17
CA PHE A 87 4.02 -19.15 -12.41
C PHE A 87 3.02 -18.60 -13.43
N ILE A 88 2.17 -19.49 -13.93
CA ILE A 88 1.09 -19.17 -14.86
C ILE A 88 -0.23 -19.09 -14.09
N GLN A 89 -1.00 -18.04 -14.35
CA GLN A 89 -2.38 -17.86 -13.90
C GLN A 89 -3.31 -18.09 -15.10
N ARG A 90 -4.04 -19.20 -15.08
CA ARG A 90 -5.01 -19.58 -16.11
C ARG A 90 -6.37 -18.90 -15.88
N PRO A 91 -7.28 -18.92 -16.87
CA PRO A 91 -8.65 -18.46 -16.67
C PRO A 91 -9.32 -19.15 -15.47
N GLY A 92 -9.93 -18.36 -14.59
CA GLY A 92 -10.54 -18.80 -13.34
C GLY A 92 -9.60 -18.86 -12.13
N ASP A 93 -8.28 -18.82 -12.34
CA ASP A 93 -7.31 -18.85 -11.23
C ASP A 93 -7.31 -17.53 -10.45
N LEU A 94 -7.30 -17.66 -9.13
CA LEU A 94 -7.12 -16.55 -8.20
C LEU A 94 -5.67 -16.49 -7.73
N VAL A 95 -5.06 -15.33 -7.85
CA VAL A 95 -3.73 -15.02 -7.29
C VAL A 95 -3.92 -14.15 -6.05
N TRP A 96 -3.39 -14.62 -4.92
CA TRP A 96 -3.26 -13.87 -3.69
C TRP A 96 -1.83 -13.33 -3.55
N ILE A 97 -1.67 -12.02 -3.63
CA ILE A 97 -0.40 -11.35 -3.35
C ILE A 97 -0.38 -10.98 -1.87
N ASN A 98 0.55 -11.56 -1.13
CA ASN A 98 0.67 -11.32 0.31
C ASN A 98 1.31 -9.95 0.61
N SER A 99 1.09 -9.43 1.82
CA SER A 99 1.50 -8.09 2.25
C SER A 99 2.95 -7.77 1.87
N GLY A 100 3.14 -6.71 1.07
CA GLY A 100 4.46 -6.20 0.70
C GLY A 100 5.24 -7.06 -0.30
N SER A 101 4.67 -8.11 -0.89
CA SER A 101 5.37 -8.87 -1.93
C SER A 101 5.61 -7.99 -3.16
N VAL A 102 6.85 -7.99 -3.66
CA VAL A 102 7.20 -7.30 -4.90
C VAL A 102 6.77 -8.18 -6.06
N HIS A 103 6.09 -7.65 -7.07
CA HIS A 103 5.62 -8.46 -8.18
C HIS A 103 5.47 -7.68 -9.49
N TRP A 104 5.46 -8.41 -10.60
CA TRP A 104 5.19 -7.92 -11.95
C TRP A 104 4.52 -9.01 -12.78
N VAL A 105 3.82 -8.61 -13.84
CA VAL A 105 2.91 -9.49 -14.58
C VAL A 105 2.97 -9.19 -16.07
N GLN A 106 2.90 -10.23 -16.91
CA GLN A 106 2.64 -10.08 -18.33
C GLN A 106 1.50 -10.99 -18.79
N ALA A 107 0.65 -10.47 -19.66
CA ALA A 107 -0.33 -11.28 -20.37
C ALA A 107 0.40 -12.12 -21.44
N ILE A 108 0.17 -13.43 -21.43
CA ILE A 108 0.64 -14.35 -22.47
C ILE A 108 -0.37 -14.37 -23.62
N GLY A 109 -1.67 -14.41 -23.29
CA GLY A 109 -2.77 -14.42 -24.24
C GLY A 109 -3.64 -13.15 -24.15
N TRP A 110 -4.72 -13.12 -24.94
CA TRP A 110 -5.80 -12.17 -24.73
C TRP A 110 -6.57 -12.53 -23.47
N CYS A 111 -6.58 -11.65 -22.47
CA CYS A 111 -7.27 -11.92 -21.22
C CYS A 111 -7.74 -10.64 -20.54
N ASN A 112 -8.74 -10.79 -19.68
CA ASN A 112 -9.13 -9.74 -18.76
C ASN A 112 -8.81 -10.16 -17.34
N ASN A 113 -8.45 -9.22 -16.47
CA ASN A 113 -8.26 -9.48 -15.04
C ASN A 113 -9.10 -8.53 -14.22
N ILE A 114 -9.59 -9.02 -13.07
CA ILE A 114 -10.20 -8.19 -12.03
C ILE A 114 -9.30 -8.23 -10.81
N ALA A 115 -8.99 -7.08 -10.23
CA ALA A 115 -8.14 -6.99 -9.04
C ALA A 115 -8.64 -5.95 -8.03
N TYR A 116 -8.35 -6.21 -6.76
CA TYR A 116 -8.62 -5.29 -5.64
C TYR A 116 -7.70 -5.60 -4.45
N ASN A 117 -7.49 -4.61 -3.58
CA ASN A 117 -6.70 -4.80 -2.37
C ASN A 117 -7.54 -5.28 -1.19
N VAL A 118 -6.89 -6.02 -0.30
CA VAL A 118 -7.48 -6.48 0.97
C VAL A 118 -6.48 -6.30 2.10
N GLY A 119 -6.98 -5.93 3.28
CA GLY A 119 -6.16 -5.75 4.48
C GLY A 119 -6.54 -6.74 5.57
N PRO A 120 -5.90 -7.91 5.64
CA PRO A 120 -6.09 -8.83 6.76
C PRO A 120 -5.82 -8.13 8.10
N LEU A 121 -6.66 -8.39 9.10
CA LEU A 121 -6.53 -7.84 10.46
C LEU A 121 -5.46 -8.60 11.24
N THR A 122 -4.22 -8.54 10.77
CA THR A 122 -3.07 -9.22 11.36
C THR A 122 -1.99 -8.22 11.69
N ALA A 123 -1.23 -8.47 12.77
CA ALA A 123 -0.12 -7.60 13.17
C ALA A 123 0.88 -7.39 12.01
N ARG A 124 1.15 -8.43 11.22
CA ARG A 124 2.07 -8.38 10.08
C ARG A 124 1.59 -7.44 8.98
N GLN A 125 0.33 -7.52 8.56
CA GLN A 125 -0.23 -6.63 7.55
C GLN A 125 -0.16 -5.17 8.01
N TYR A 126 -0.55 -4.93 9.26
CA TYR A 126 -0.58 -3.57 9.80
C TYR A 126 0.82 -2.99 9.99
N GLN A 127 1.77 -3.79 10.47
CA GLN A 127 3.17 -3.40 10.61
C GLN A 127 3.76 -2.97 9.26
N LEU A 128 3.63 -3.79 8.21
CA LEU A 128 4.15 -3.43 6.88
C LEU A 128 3.47 -2.20 6.29
N ALA A 129 2.17 -2.02 6.56
CA ALA A 129 1.46 -0.82 6.14
C ALA A 129 1.97 0.44 6.84
N LEU A 130 2.30 0.35 8.13
CA LEU A 130 2.90 1.43 8.91
C LEU A 130 4.32 1.75 8.45
N GLU A 131 5.16 0.73 8.27
CA GLU A 131 6.54 0.90 7.78
C GLU A 131 6.54 1.57 6.40
N ARG A 132 5.67 1.12 5.47
CA ARG A 132 5.50 1.77 4.17
C ARG A 132 4.94 3.20 4.30
N TYR A 133 4.01 3.43 5.22
CA TYR A 133 3.45 4.77 5.44
C TYR A 133 4.53 5.78 5.87
N GLU A 134 5.39 5.39 6.80
CA GLU A 134 6.51 6.20 7.29
C GLU A 134 7.59 6.37 6.21
N PHE A 135 7.94 5.30 5.50
CA PHE A 135 8.90 5.36 4.40
C PHE A 135 8.42 6.28 3.27
N ASN A 136 7.14 6.19 2.90
CA ASN A 136 6.52 7.10 1.94
C ASN A 136 6.66 8.55 2.38
N ARG A 137 6.43 8.86 3.66
CA ARG A 137 6.60 10.22 4.20
C ARG A 137 8.04 10.70 4.06
N LEU A 138 9.03 9.84 4.34
CA LEU A 138 10.46 10.17 4.19
C LEU A 138 10.85 10.44 2.72
N CYS A 139 10.27 9.71 1.78
CA CYS A 139 10.54 9.84 0.35
C CYS A 139 9.66 10.89 -0.35
N GLY A 140 8.76 11.58 0.36
CA GLY A 140 7.82 12.51 -0.28
C GLY A 140 6.85 11.80 -1.24
N ILE A 141 6.42 10.59 -0.89
CA ILE A 141 5.48 9.75 -1.65
C ILE A 141 4.14 9.71 -0.94
N LYS A 142 3.06 9.73 -1.71
CA LYS A 142 1.69 9.79 -1.16
C LYS A 142 1.24 8.39 -0.77
N SER A 143 1.05 8.15 0.52
CA SER A 143 0.35 6.95 0.99
C SER A 143 -1.12 6.98 0.60
N ILE A 144 -1.58 6.08 -0.27
CA ILE A 144 -2.99 6.03 -0.68
C ILE A 144 -3.89 5.68 0.51
N VAL A 145 -3.43 4.79 1.40
CA VAL A 145 -4.16 4.42 2.61
C VAL A 145 -3.96 5.47 3.70
N PRO A 146 -5.04 6.10 4.22
CA PRO A 146 -4.94 7.08 5.30
C PRO A 146 -4.79 6.36 6.65
N LEU A 147 -3.60 5.82 6.91
CA LEU A 147 -3.36 4.87 8.00
C LEU A 147 -3.75 5.42 9.38
N MET A 148 -3.48 6.68 9.68
CA MET A 148 -3.93 7.32 10.93
C MET A 148 -5.45 7.27 11.08
N HIS A 149 -6.20 7.70 10.05
CA HIS A 149 -7.66 7.69 10.08
C HIS A 149 -8.20 6.26 10.20
N LEU A 150 -7.64 5.33 9.43
CA LEU A 150 -7.99 3.91 9.51
C LEU A 150 -7.77 3.36 10.93
N SER A 151 -6.67 3.71 11.58
CA SER A 151 -6.34 3.26 12.94
C SER A 151 -7.35 3.75 13.98
N TRP A 152 -7.78 5.01 13.88
CA TRP A 152 -8.86 5.54 14.70
C TRP A 152 -10.19 4.83 14.46
N GLN A 153 -10.53 4.50 13.20
CA GLN A 153 -11.74 3.75 12.89
C GLN A 153 -11.68 2.30 13.41
N ILE A 154 -10.52 1.64 13.34
CA ILE A 154 -10.32 0.31 13.92
C ILE A 154 -10.51 0.38 15.45
N ALA A 155 -9.84 1.32 16.11
CA ALA A 155 -9.94 1.49 17.56
C ALA A 155 -11.36 1.80 18.04
N LYS A 156 -12.14 2.56 17.25
CA LYS A 156 -13.52 2.92 17.58
C LYS A 156 -14.51 1.77 17.35
N ASN A 157 -14.36 1.04 16.25
CA ASN A 157 -15.43 0.17 15.74
C ASN A 157 -15.14 -1.33 15.90
N MET A 158 -13.93 -1.73 16.31
CA MET A 158 -13.52 -3.13 16.28
C MET A 158 -12.98 -3.62 17.63
N LYS A 159 -13.33 -4.84 17.99
CA LYS A 159 -12.71 -5.56 19.11
C LYS A 159 -11.51 -6.34 18.58
N VAL A 160 -10.32 -5.96 19.01
CA VAL A 160 -9.07 -6.62 18.63
C VAL A 160 -8.66 -7.60 19.73
N ALA A 161 -8.56 -8.89 19.38
CA ALA A 161 -8.08 -9.93 20.31
C ALA A 161 -6.55 -10.10 20.24
N ASP A 162 -5.96 -9.94 19.06
CA ASP A 162 -4.50 -10.07 18.88
C ASP A 162 -3.76 -8.90 19.54
N ARG A 163 -2.94 -9.22 20.55
CA ARG A 163 -2.23 -8.22 21.34
C ARG A 163 -1.24 -7.41 20.51
N ASN A 164 -0.55 -8.06 19.57
CA ASN A 164 0.47 -7.38 18.76
C ASN A 164 -0.17 -6.36 17.81
N PHE A 165 -1.26 -6.72 17.14
CA PHE A 165 -2.05 -5.81 16.33
C PHE A 165 -2.63 -4.67 17.17
N PHE A 166 -3.16 -4.98 18.36
CA PHE A 166 -3.68 -3.97 19.27
C PHE A 166 -2.63 -2.92 19.63
N GLU A 167 -1.42 -3.33 20.03
CA GLU A 167 -0.37 -2.39 20.41
C GLU A 167 0.10 -1.54 19.22
N LEU A 168 0.16 -2.11 18.01
CA LEU A 168 0.49 -1.35 16.80
C LEU A 168 -0.57 -0.28 16.49
N VAL A 169 -1.85 -0.66 16.47
CA VAL A 169 -2.96 0.29 16.24
C VAL A 169 -2.97 1.36 17.31
N ARG A 170 -2.77 0.97 18.58
CA ARG A 170 -2.69 1.90 19.70
C ARG A 170 -1.53 2.88 19.54
N SER A 171 -0.34 2.43 19.12
CA SER A 171 0.79 3.33 18.91
C SER A 171 0.47 4.41 17.86
N VAL A 172 -0.25 4.06 16.79
CA VAL A 172 -0.62 5.03 15.75
C VAL A 172 -1.80 5.91 16.17
N ALA A 173 -2.73 5.42 16.98
CA ALA A 173 -3.86 6.21 17.47
C ALA A 173 -3.45 7.19 18.59
N VAL A 174 -2.46 6.81 19.43
CA VAL A 174 -2.03 7.59 20.60
C VAL A 174 -0.85 8.54 20.29
N VAL A 175 0.01 8.22 19.32
CA VAL A 175 1.12 9.12 18.95
C VAL A 175 0.66 10.48 18.39
N PRO A 176 -0.41 10.59 17.57
CA PRO A 176 -0.94 11.87 17.11
C PRO A 176 -1.52 12.70 18.26
N THR A 177 -2.07 12.08 19.31
CA THR A 177 -2.42 12.83 20.51
C THR A 177 -1.14 13.40 21.16
N SER A 178 -0.06 12.61 21.23
CA SER A 178 1.24 13.05 21.79
C SER A 178 2.02 14.09 20.96
N THR A 179 1.71 14.29 19.67
CA THR A 179 2.36 15.36 18.90
C THR A 179 1.90 16.71 19.43
N GLN A 180 2.87 17.62 19.64
CA GLN A 180 2.71 18.87 20.39
C GLN A 180 1.57 19.77 19.90
N LEU A 181 1.00 19.55 18.72
CA LEU A 181 -0.07 20.34 18.13
C LEU A 181 -1.46 20.02 18.73
N LEU A 182 -1.77 18.74 19.00
CA LEU A 182 -3.06 18.33 19.56
C LEU A 182 -3.10 18.39 21.09
N HIS A 183 -1.93 18.36 21.74
CA HIS A 183 -1.76 18.56 23.19
C HIS A 183 -1.30 19.97 23.59
N LYS A 184 -1.53 20.99 22.74
CA LYS A 184 -1.32 22.37 23.18
C LYS A 184 -2.22 22.69 24.39
N PRO A 185 -1.72 23.39 25.41
CA PRO A 185 -2.54 23.81 26.54
C PRO A 185 -3.78 24.55 26.07
N SER A 186 -4.88 24.44 26.84
CA SER A 186 -6.08 25.22 26.58
C SER A 186 -5.72 26.71 26.47
N GLY A 187 -6.13 27.36 25.38
CA GLY A 187 -5.84 28.78 25.13
C GLY A 187 -4.58 29.07 24.30
N TYR A 188 -3.63 28.15 24.14
CA TYR A 188 -2.40 28.37 23.36
C TYR A 188 -2.68 28.93 21.95
N TRP A 189 -3.65 28.34 21.25
CA TRP A 189 -4.02 28.78 19.91
C TRP A 189 -4.58 30.21 19.91
N GLY A 190 -5.34 30.59 20.95
CA GLY A 190 -5.81 31.96 21.14
C GLY A 190 -4.67 32.95 21.41
N GLU A 191 -3.66 32.56 22.19
CA GLU A 191 -2.47 33.39 22.48
C GLU A 191 -1.67 33.71 21.21
N VAL A 192 -1.59 32.77 20.27
CA VAL A 192 -0.93 32.97 18.97
C VAL A 192 -1.87 33.53 17.89
N GLY A 193 -3.07 34.02 18.27
CA GLY A 193 -4.02 34.66 17.36
C GLY A 193 -4.76 33.70 16.41
N VAL A 194 -4.76 32.40 16.69
CA VAL A 194 -5.44 31.37 15.90
C VAL A 194 -6.80 31.03 16.53
N ASN A 195 -7.87 31.25 15.78
CA ASN A 195 -9.22 30.87 16.19
C ASN A 195 -9.55 29.44 15.74
N ILE A 196 -9.86 28.55 16.68
CA ILE A 196 -10.31 27.18 16.38
C ILE A 196 -11.83 27.17 16.28
N VAL A 197 -12.34 26.94 15.08
CA VAL A 197 -13.78 26.75 14.84
C VAL A 197 -14.10 25.26 14.90
N PRO A 198 -14.94 24.80 15.85
CA PRO A 198 -15.37 23.41 15.89
C PRO A 198 -16.14 23.04 14.62
N THR A 199 -15.68 22.01 13.93
CA THR A 199 -16.39 21.45 12.77
C THR A 199 -16.75 20.00 13.05
N GLN A 200 -18.00 19.61 12.82
CA GLN A 200 -18.41 18.21 12.92
C GLN A 200 -17.99 17.42 11.68
N GLN A 201 -17.48 16.21 11.90
CA GLN A 201 -17.25 15.25 10.82
C GLN A 201 -18.54 14.43 10.63
N VAL A 202 -19.25 14.66 9.52
CA VAL A 202 -20.41 13.87 9.10
C VAL A 202 -19.97 12.49 8.58
N ASN A 203 -20.82 11.47 8.70
CA ASN A 203 -20.51 10.04 8.45
C ASN A 203 -19.93 9.69 7.06
N SER A 204 -19.95 10.60 6.08
CA SER A 204 -19.40 10.40 4.72
C SER A 204 -18.09 11.15 4.44
N HIS A 205 -17.54 11.89 5.42
CA HIS A 205 -16.33 12.67 5.17
C HIS A 205 -15.08 11.80 5.10
N THR A 206 -14.41 11.88 3.96
CA THR A 206 -13.12 11.25 3.74
C THR A 206 -12.01 11.97 4.49
N SER A 207 -10.95 11.24 4.88
CA SER A 207 -9.74 11.82 5.47
C SER A 207 -9.22 13.02 4.66
N ARG A 208 -8.76 14.06 5.36
CA ARG A 208 -8.16 15.26 4.77
C ARG A 208 -6.64 15.16 4.75
N ARG A 209 -6.00 15.88 3.84
CA ARG A 209 -4.54 15.93 3.67
C ARG A 209 -4.12 17.37 3.41
N CYS A 210 -2.86 17.69 3.70
CA CYS A 210 -2.32 19.01 3.37
C CYS A 210 -2.18 19.16 1.84
N ALA A 211 -2.71 20.25 1.28
CA ALA A 211 -2.62 20.52 -0.16
C ALA A 211 -1.18 20.81 -0.62
N HIS A 212 -0.36 21.42 0.25
CA HIS A 212 1.03 21.77 -0.04
C HIS A 212 2.02 20.65 0.30
N HIS A 213 1.65 19.77 1.24
CA HIS A 213 2.46 18.64 1.68
C HIS A 213 1.60 17.37 1.74
N PRO A 214 1.18 16.81 0.59
CA PRO A 214 0.24 15.68 0.53
C PRO A 214 0.79 14.35 1.08
N TYR A 215 2.07 14.35 1.45
CA TYR A 215 2.86 13.25 1.96
C TYR A 215 2.97 13.25 3.50
N LEU A 216 2.58 14.36 4.15
CA LEU A 216 2.36 14.47 5.59
C LEU A 216 0.92 14.05 5.92
#